data_AF-A0A820T094-F1
#
_entry.id   AF-A0A820T094-F1
#
_cell.length_a   1.000
_cell.length_b   1.000
_cell.length_c   1.000
_cell.angle_alpha   90.00
_cell.angle_beta   90.00
_cell.angle_gamma   90.00
#
_symmetry.space_group_name_H-M   'P 1'
#
loop_
_entity.id
_entity.type
_entity.pdbx_description
1 polymer ?
#
loop_
_entity_poly.entity_id
_entity_poly.type
_entity_poly.pdbx_seq_one_letter_code
_entity_poly.pdbx_strand_id
1 'polypeptide(L)'
;MFIKEFYDIDDCITWIQSENSRTIFLIILTNELDDCISYIAEFDAINALYIITDAEYQQKMQTKPTYLKFSGTICNYENLFEKLTTDICFYRQSRIHLLTMNIFKIDSHILDKLSKDQIDIIRFHFFTDILPQLSIQLKSTSFDSDKISIDSLPSYLMELNRTIKNLFKQSDSFKFEESIQSLKIISQFITSLSEQVKSSTFTVYRCQLMSKADLKLMQTNNNILLSPQSFILASRSIHSILNLCCRAVDNRLSVILFEIKLSEKTPVVYLDSDLILLNLGILFRLVSIDLRPDGIFHAQLELANAVIEHIKEQIQCKLSARLTWLTFGNYLMVLKDNKIAEEYYRCLLNMISPDHPSLVSIYNNMGLMYMTMKKNQQALEYLEKVSTFPSQSTLNVTEPNDSSMSIIRFSHETAADRSSTLNKIAEVSYHLGDYSTALDCYQQLFDMEDDKNLREFYRSKIEFLSCFCHKY
;
A
#
# COMPACT_ATOMS: atom_id res chain seq x y z
N MET A 1 -7.88 -21.55 27.64
CA MET A 1 -9.30 -21.16 27.66
C MET A 1 -9.84 -21.61 29.00
N PHE A 2 -10.30 -20.69 29.84
CA PHE A 2 -10.88 -21.01 31.14
C PHE A 2 -12.40 -21.04 30.96
N ILE A 3 -13.02 -22.18 31.26
CA ILE A 3 -14.48 -22.33 31.20
C ILE A 3 -14.98 -22.28 32.64
N LYS A 4 -15.95 -21.41 32.87
CA LYS A 4 -16.63 -21.27 34.15
C LYS A 4 -18.12 -21.36 33.92
N GLU A 5 -18.76 -22.25 34.65
CA GLU A 5 -20.18 -22.52 34.56
C GLU A 5 -20.88 -21.90 35.76
N PHE A 6 -22.05 -21.33 35.50
CA PHE A 6 -22.91 -20.70 36.49
C PHE A 6 -24.33 -21.22 36.29
N TYR A 7 -25.00 -21.54 37.40
CA TYR A 7 -26.41 -21.92 37.43
C TYR A 7 -27.29 -20.80 38.02
N ASP A 8 -26.65 -19.81 38.65
CA ASP A 8 -27.27 -18.63 39.21
C ASP A 8 -26.72 -17.38 38.50
N ILE A 9 -27.60 -16.44 38.19
CA ILE A 9 -27.27 -15.25 37.40
C ILE A 9 -26.50 -14.20 38.22
N ASP A 10 -26.79 -14.08 39.52
CA ASP A 10 -26.14 -13.11 40.40
C ASP A 10 -24.68 -13.51 40.66
N ASP A 11 -24.42 -14.81 40.79
CA ASP A 11 -23.06 -15.36 40.86
C ASP A 11 -22.26 -15.07 39.56
N CYS A 12 -22.92 -15.21 38.40
CA CYS A 12 -22.31 -14.90 37.10
C CYS A 12 -21.96 -13.41 37.00
N ILE A 13 -22.88 -12.51 37.38
CA ILE A 13 -22.67 -11.06 37.37
C ILE A 13 -21.53 -10.67 38.31
N THR A 14 -21.53 -11.19 39.54
CA THR A 14 -20.49 -10.92 40.53
C THR A 14 -19.12 -11.36 40.03
N TRP A 15 -19.06 -12.51 39.35
CA TRP A 15 -17.82 -13.00 38.75
C TRP A 15 -17.36 -12.13 37.58
N ILE A 16 -18.27 -11.74 36.67
CA ILE A 16 -17.95 -10.85 35.54
C ILE A 16 -17.37 -9.53 36.05
N GLN A 17 -17.99 -8.93 37.07
CA GLN A 17 -17.52 -7.69 37.71
C GLN A 17 -16.16 -7.84 38.42
N SER A 18 -15.83 -9.05 38.89
CA SER A 18 -14.53 -9.34 39.50
C SER A 18 -13.40 -9.50 38.46
N GLU A 19 -13.74 -9.79 37.20
CA GLU A 19 -12.81 -10.14 36.13
C GLU A 19 -12.66 -9.03 35.08
N ASN A 20 -12.49 -7.78 35.53
CA ASN A 20 -12.41 -6.57 34.70
C ASN A 20 -11.28 -6.54 33.64
N SER A 21 -10.37 -7.51 33.63
CA SER A 21 -9.23 -7.57 32.70
C SER A 21 -9.35 -8.66 31.63
N ARG A 22 -10.43 -9.46 31.65
CA ARG A 22 -10.60 -10.60 30.75
C ARG A 22 -11.62 -10.31 29.65
N THR A 23 -11.34 -10.83 28.46
CA THR A 23 -12.30 -10.94 27.36
C THR A 23 -13.23 -12.12 27.65
N ILE A 24 -14.53 -11.86 27.76
CA ILE A 24 -15.53 -12.89 28.06
C ILE A 24 -16.42 -13.13 26.83
N PHE A 25 -16.51 -14.40 26.43
CA PHE A 25 -17.51 -14.91 25.50
C PHE A 25 -18.56 -15.63 26.33
N LEU A 26 -19.76 -15.06 26.42
CA LEU A 26 -20.81 -15.59 27.30
C LEU A 26 -21.79 -16.43 26.49
N ILE A 27 -22.04 -17.65 26.96
CA ILE A 27 -23.01 -18.58 26.39
C ILE A 27 -24.13 -18.74 27.41
N ILE A 28 -25.34 -18.39 27.02
CA ILE A 28 -26.54 -18.53 27.85
C ILE A 28 -27.42 -19.62 27.23
N LEU A 29 -27.76 -20.62 28.04
CA LEU A 29 -28.77 -21.60 27.70
C LEU A 29 -30.10 -21.15 28.32
N THR A 30 -31.05 -20.70 27.51
CA THR A 30 -32.35 -20.26 28.03
C THR A 30 -33.46 -20.41 26.99
N ASN A 31 -34.65 -20.71 27.49
CA ASN A 31 -35.91 -20.70 26.72
C ASN A 31 -36.81 -19.51 27.11
N GLU A 32 -36.30 -18.58 27.92
CA GLU A 32 -36.97 -17.34 28.33
C GLU A 32 -35.98 -16.17 28.30
N LEU A 33 -36.46 -14.99 27.87
CA LEU A 33 -35.67 -13.76 27.93
C LEU A 33 -36.05 -12.97 29.15
N ASP A 34 -35.08 -12.77 30.02
CA ASP A 34 -35.20 -11.94 31.20
C ASP A 34 -34.53 -10.58 30.98
N ASP A 35 -35.01 -9.53 31.65
CA ASP A 35 -34.43 -8.18 31.61
C ASP A 35 -32.97 -8.17 32.14
N CYS A 36 -32.61 -9.20 32.90
CA CYS A 36 -31.25 -9.46 33.35
C CYS A 36 -30.26 -9.65 32.19
N ILE A 37 -30.71 -10.17 31.03
CA ILE A 37 -29.83 -10.38 29.86
C ILE A 37 -29.42 -9.04 29.25
N SER A 38 -30.32 -8.05 29.22
CA SER A 38 -29.97 -6.70 28.77
C SER A 38 -28.98 -6.02 29.70
N TYR A 39 -29.15 -6.21 31.01
CA TYR A 39 -28.21 -5.68 32.00
C TYR A 39 -26.81 -6.31 31.85
N ILE A 40 -26.74 -7.64 31.66
CA ILE A 40 -25.46 -8.33 31.46
C ILE A 40 -24.78 -7.87 30.17
N ALA A 41 -25.54 -7.69 29.08
CA ALA A 41 -25.00 -7.28 27.78
C ALA A 41 -24.32 -5.90 27.82
N GLU A 42 -24.58 -5.07 28.82
CA GLU A 42 -23.96 -3.76 29.00
C GLU A 42 -22.55 -3.82 29.62
N PHE A 43 -22.14 -4.94 30.22
CA PHE A 43 -20.80 -5.05 30.82
C PHE A 43 -19.69 -4.99 29.76
N ASP A 44 -18.69 -4.14 30.00
CA ASP A 44 -17.55 -3.92 29.11
C ASP A 44 -16.70 -5.17 28.86
N ALA A 45 -16.55 -6.03 29.88
CA ALA A 45 -15.78 -7.28 29.81
C ALA A 45 -16.39 -8.32 28.84
N ILE A 46 -17.68 -8.17 28.49
CA ILE A 46 -18.36 -9.06 27.56
C ILE A 46 -18.10 -8.58 26.14
N ASN A 47 -17.65 -9.49 25.28
CA ASN A 47 -17.31 -9.21 23.89
C ASN A 47 -18.27 -9.84 22.89
N ALA A 48 -18.86 -10.97 23.23
CA ALA A 48 -19.92 -11.59 22.44
C ALA A 48 -20.84 -12.41 23.35
N LEU A 49 -22.14 -12.33 23.05
CA LEU A 49 -23.20 -13.08 23.71
C LEU A 49 -23.83 -14.07 22.73
N TYR A 50 -23.92 -15.34 23.17
CA TYR A 50 -24.56 -16.43 22.43
C TYR A 50 -25.73 -16.97 23.23
N ILE A 51 -26.88 -17.12 22.59
CA ILE A 51 -28.07 -17.69 23.24
C ILE A 51 -28.41 -19.02 22.57
N ILE A 52 -28.39 -20.08 23.36
CA ILE A 52 -28.84 -21.41 22.94
C ILE A 52 -30.31 -21.52 23.33
N THR A 53 -31.17 -21.70 22.33
CA THR A 53 -32.63 -21.76 22.51
C THR A 53 -33.29 -22.56 21.39
N ASP A 54 -34.51 -23.01 21.62
CA ASP A 54 -35.27 -23.83 20.67
C ASP A 54 -35.75 -23.04 19.44
N ALA A 55 -35.98 -23.76 18.34
CA ALA A 55 -36.29 -23.16 17.02
C ALA A 55 -37.56 -22.29 17.02
N GLU A 56 -38.55 -22.63 17.85
CA GLU A 56 -39.77 -21.83 18.02
C GLU A 56 -39.49 -20.46 18.65
N TYR A 57 -38.49 -20.39 19.53
CA TYR A 57 -38.11 -19.17 20.23
C TYR A 57 -37.15 -18.29 19.42
N GLN A 58 -36.34 -18.88 18.54
CA GLN A 58 -35.51 -18.13 17.59
C GLN A 58 -36.32 -17.20 16.68
N GLN A 59 -37.49 -17.65 16.21
CA GLN A 59 -38.36 -16.83 15.35
C GLN A 59 -38.94 -15.63 16.11
N LYS A 60 -39.24 -15.79 17.40
CA LYS A 60 -39.69 -14.71 18.29
C LYS A 60 -38.58 -13.69 18.60
N MET A 61 -37.31 -14.08 18.47
CA MET A 61 -36.15 -13.24 18.73
C MET A 61 -35.83 -12.22 17.62
N GLN A 62 -36.24 -12.48 16.38
CA GLN A 62 -35.94 -11.60 15.23
C GLN A 62 -36.63 -10.22 15.31
N THR A 63 -37.55 -10.02 16.26
CA THR A 63 -38.38 -8.81 16.40
C THR A 63 -38.00 -7.92 17.59
N LYS A 64 -36.98 -8.27 18.38
CA LYS A 64 -36.49 -7.49 19.54
C LYS A 64 -35.22 -6.68 19.22
N PRO A 65 -34.92 -5.59 19.97
CA PRO A 65 -33.77 -4.73 19.68
C PRO A 65 -32.46 -5.53 19.71
N THR A 66 -31.69 -5.42 18.62
CA THR A 66 -30.35 -6.01 18.47
C THR A 66 -29.41 -5.42 19.52
N TYR A 67 -29.10 -6.19 20.56
CA TYR A 67 -28.05 -5.83 21.52
C TYR A 67 -26.72 -5.73 20.77
N LEU A 68 -25.96 -4.66 21.01
CA LEU A 68 -24.73 -4.34 20.26
C LEU A 68 -23.68 -5.47 20.26
N LYS A 69 -23.70 -6.33 21.30
CA LYS A 69 -22.76 -7.43 21.54
C LYS A 69 -23.37 -8.83 21.30
N PHE A 70 -24.59 -8.89 20.75
CA PHE A 70 -25.28 -10.16 20.49
C PHE A 70 -24.81 -10.78 19.17
N SER A 71 -24.29 -12.00 19.25
CA SER A 71 -23.73 -12.70 18.08
C SER A 71 -24.72 -13.66 17.40
N GLY A 72 -25.86 -13.95 18.05
CA GLY A 72 -26.97 -14.70 17.47
C GLY A 72 -27.59 -15.73 18.41
N THR A 73 -28.73 -16.27 18.00
CA THR A 73 -29.36 -17.46 18.61
C THR A 73 -28.91 -18.72 17.90
N ILE A 74 -28.78 -19.82 18.65
CA ILE A 74 -28.25 -21.08 18.15
C ILE A 74 -29.12 -22.25 18.64
N CYS A 75 -29.50 -23.15 17.73
CA CYS A 75 -30.34 -24.32 18.05
C CYS A 75 -29.56 -25.61 18.26
N ASN A 76 -28.30 -25.69 17.83
CA ASN A 76 -27.52 -26.90 17.94
C ASN A 76 -26.05 -26.61 18.28
N TYR A 77 -25.40 -27.61 18.88
CA TYR A 77 -24.00 -27.52 19.29
C TYR A 77 -23.05 -27.29 18.11
N GLU A 78 -23.34 -27.85 16.93
CA GLU A 78 -22.50 -27.70 15.74
C GLU A 78 -22.43 -26.24 15.26
N ASN A 79 -23.56 -25.54 15.18
CA ASN A 79 -23.59 -24.13 14.78
C ASN A 79 -22.96 -23.24 15.87
N LEU A 80 -23.08 -23.62 17.15
CA LEU A 80 -22.42 -22.90 18.24
C LEU A 80 -20.90 -23.01 18.11
N PHE A 81 -20.40 -24.21 17.84
CA PHE A 81 -18.98 -24.44 17.67
C PHE A 81 -18.43 -23.69 16.45
N GLU A 82 -19.12 -23.73 15.31
CA GLU A 82 -18.72 -22.99 14.11
C GLU A 82 -18.73 -21.47 14.34
N LYS A 83 -19.77 -20.95 14.98
CA LYS A 83 -19.93 -19.53 15.27
C LYS A 83 -18.94 -19.02 16.31
N LEU A 84 -18.74 -19.75 17.42
CA LEU A 84 -17.70 -19.45 18.41
C LEU A 84 -16.32 -19.49 17.78
N THR A 85 -16.03 -20.50 16.95
CA THR A 85 -14.74 -20.61 16.27
C THR A 85 -14.53 -19.40 15.36
N THR A 86 -15.54 -19.01 14.60
CA THR A 86 -15.49 -17.85 13.69
C THR A 86 -15.29 -16.54 14.46
N ASP A 87 -16.05 -16.31 15.53
CA ASP A 87 -16.01 -15.06 16.29
C ASP A 87 -14.76 -14.97 17.18
N ILE A 88 -14.30 -16.07 17.77
CA ILE A 88 -13.01 -16.16 18.48
C ILE A 88 -11.87 -15.96 17.49
N CYS A 89 -11.96 -16.52 16.28
CA CYS A 89 -10.98 -16.25 15.22
C CYS A 89 -11.01 -14.78 14.84
N PHE A 90 -12.18 -14.19 14.57
CA PHE A 90 -12.33 -12.78 14.27
C PHE A 90 -11.75 -11.89 15.38
N TYR A 91 -12.04 -12.19 16.65
CA TYR A 91 -11.53 -11.43 17.80
C TYR A 91 -10.02 -11.59 18.01
N ARG A 92 -9.49 -12.79 17.78
CA ARG A 92 -8.05 -13.04 17.76
C ARG A 92 -7.38 -12.30 16.61
N GLN A 93 -8.02 -12.24 15.45
CA GLN A 93 -7.49 -11.62 14.22
C GLN A 93 -7.62 -10.10 14.22
N SER A 94 -8.63 -9.53 14.87
CA SER A 94 -8.79 -8.09 15.02
C SER A 94 -7.74 -7.48 15.96
N ARG A 95 -7.20 -8.27 16.90
CA ARG A 95 -6.04 -7.89 17.74
C ARG A 95 -4.69 -8.42 17.25
N ILE A 96 -4.67 -9.55 16.53
CA ILE A 96 -3.49 -10.08 15.83
C ILE A 96 -3.73 -9.83 14.35
N HIS A 97 -3.39 -8.63 13.88
CA HIS A 97 -3.45 -8.29 12.46
C HIS A 97 -2.63 -9.33 11.67
N LEU A 98 -3.32 -10.29 11.04
CA LEU A 98 -2.75 -11.38 10.24
C LEU A 98 -2.30 -10.81 8.89
N LEU A 99 -1.28 -9.97 8.95
CA LEU A 99 -0.64 -9.42 7.77
C LEU A 99 0.15 -10.52 7.09
N THR A 100 -0.12 -10.72 5.80
CA THR A 100 0.66 -11.63 4.98
C THR A 100 2.05 -11.05 4.78
N MET A 101 3.07 -11.69 5.34
CA MET A 101 4.47 -11.35 5.10
C MET A 101 4.91 -12.01 3.80
N ASN A 102 5.29 -11.21 2.81
CA ASN A 102 5.91 -11.74 1.60
C ASN A 102 7.39 -12.05 1.89
N ILE A 103 7.79 -13.27 1.60
CA ILE A 103 9.15 -13.76 1.81
C ILE A 103 9.80 -13.96 0.44
N PHE A 104 10.89 -13.26 0.19
CA PHE A 104 11.53 -13.27 -1.11
C PHE A 104 13.04 -13.03 -0.98
N LYS A 105 13.75 -13.23 -2.08
CA LYS A 105 15.17 -12.90 -2.21
C LYS A 105 15.32 -11.86 -3.28
N ILE A 106 16.30 -10.99 -3.16
CA ILE A 106 16.80 -10.19 -4.28
C ILE A 106 18.30 -10.41 -4.30
N ASP A 107 18.70 -11.43 -5.06
CA ASP A 107 20.13 -11.74 -5.29
C ASP A 107 20.61 -11.18 -6.66
N SER A 108 19.69 -10.66 -7.49
CA SER A 108 20.04 -10.13 -8.81
C SER A 108 20.28 -8.63 -8.77
N HIS A 109 21.53 -8.22 -9.02
CA HIS A 109 21.87 -6.85 -9.42
C HIS A 109 21.38 -6.49 -10.83
N ILE A 110 20.56 -7.33 -11.46
CA ILE A 110 20.14 -7.20 -12.86
C ILE A 110 18.62 -7.18 -12.92
N LEU A 111 18.06 -6.03 -13.29
CA LEU A 111 16.61 -5.80 -13.44
C LEU A 111 15.91 -6.86 -14.30
N ASP A 112 16.56 -7.34 -15.36
CA ASP A 112 15.96 -8.30 -16.30
C ASP A 112 15.76 -9.72 -15.75
N LYS A 113 16.29 -10.02 -14.56
CA LYS A 113 16.18 -11.34 -13.92
C LYS A 113 15.17 -11.36 -12.76
N LEU A 114 14.44 -10.27 -12.54
CA LEU A 114 13.46 -10.19 -11.46
C LEU A 114 12.25 -11.12 -11.75
N SER A 115 11.82 -11.88 -10.75
CA SER A 115 10.58 -12.65 -10.80
C SER A 115 9.36 -11.73 -10.69
N LYS A 116 8.19 -12.23 -11.07
CA LYS A 116 6.93 -11.46 -10.97
C LYS A 116 6.66 -11.01 -9.53
N ASP A 117 6.86 -11.90 -8.55
CA ASP A 117 6.64 -11.58 -7.13
C ASP A 117 7.62 -10.49 -6.64
N GLN A 118 8.87 -10.51 -7.12
CA GLN A 118 9.84 -9.46 -6.79
C GLN A 118 9.44 -8.12 -7.41
N ILE A 119 8.97 -8.12 -8.66
CA ILE A 119 8.47 -6.92 -9.34
C ILE A 119 7.28 -6.33 -8.58
N ASP A 120 6.32 -7.16 -8.14
CA ASP A 120 5.16 -6.70 -7.38
C ASP A 120 5.55 -5.99 -6.08
N ILE A 121 6.59 -6.47 -5.39
CA ILE A 121 7.10 -5.87 -4.15
C ILE A 121 7.85 -4.56 -4.43
N ILE A 122 8.72 -4.54 -5.45
CA ILE A 122 9.46 -3.33 -5.85
C ILE A 122 8.48 -2.24 -6.29
N ARG A 123 7.49 -2.61 -7.11
CA ARG A 123 6.39 -1.72 -7.53
C ARG A 123 5.68 -1.10 -6.34
N PHE A 124 5.32 -1.92 -5.36
CA PHE A 124 4.65 -1.44 -4.15
C PHE A 124 5.54 -0.45 -3.38
N HIS A 125 6.83 -0.76 -3.19
CA HIS A 125 7.76 0.14 -2.51
C HIS A 125 7.90 1.49 -3.22
N PHE A 126 8.06 1.48 -4.55
CA PHE A 126 8.16 2.72 -5.33
C PHE A 126 6.88 3.53 -5.25
N PHE A 127 5.72 2.88 -5.25
CA PHE A 127 4.45 3.55 -5.06
C PHE A 127 4.36 4.23 -3.68
N THR A 128 4.84 3.58 -2.62
CA THR A 128 4.84 4.17 -1.28
C THR A 128 5.78 5.39 -1.17
N ASP A 129 6.88 5.43 -1.93
CA ASP A 129 7.80 6.58 -1.94
C ASP A 129 7.20 7.82 -2.61
N ILE A 130 6.34 7.61 -3.63
CA ILE A 130 5.70 8.72 -4.35
C ILE A 130 4.38 9.16 -3.72
N LEU A 131 3.78 8.33 -2.85
CA LEU A 131 2.47 8.59 -2.24
C LEU A 131 2.39 9.97 -1.55
N PRO A 132 3.41 10.43 -0.79
CA PRO A 132 3.39 11.77 -0.18
C PRO A 132 3.47 12.92 -1.19
N GLN A 133 3.98 12.68 -2.39
CA GLN A 133 4.17 13.71 -3.43
C GLN A 133 2.90 13.97 -4.24
N LEU A 134 1.88 13.12 -4.14
CA LEU A 134 0.65 13.23 -4.93
C LEU A 134 -0.17 14.45 -4.47
N SER A 135 -0.03 15.58 -5.15
CA SER A 135 -0.79 16.82 -4.94
C SER A 135 -2.20 16.78 -5.58
N ILE A 136 -2.91 15.66 -5.45
CA ILE A 136 -4.24 15.50 -6.03
C ILE A 136 -5.30 16.12 -5.11
N GLN A 137 -6.18 16.98 -5.64
CA GLN A 137 -7.37 17.44 -4.91
C GLN A 137 -8.25 16.24 -4.58
N LEU A 138 -8.51 16.02 -3.29
CA LEU A 138 -9.41 14.96 -2.84
C LEU A 138 -10.81 15.29 -3.41
N LYS A 139 -11.33 14.45 -4.31
CA LYS A 139 -12.78 14.43 -4.56
C LYS A 139 -13.43 13.99 -3.25
N SER A 140 -14.62 14.50 -2.94
CA SER A 140 -15.34 14.13 -1.71
C SER A 140 -15.52 12.62 -1.64
N THR A 141 -14.64 11.93 -0.92
CA THR A 141 -14.77 10.51 -0.61
C THR A 141 -15.76 10.34 0.53
N SER A 142 -16.37 9.17 0.63
CA SER A 142 -17.15 8.76 1.82
C SER A 142 -16.30 8.63 3.10
N PHE A 143 -14.99 8.90 3.00
CA PHE A 143 -14.03 8.92 4.10
C PHE A 143 -13.96 10.34 4.69
N ASP A 144 -14.60 10.56 5.84
CA ASP A 144 -14.42 11.78 6.65
C ASP A 144 -13.08 11.70 7.37
N SER A 145 -12.13 12.58 7.01
CA SER A 145 -10.87 12.77 7.75
C SER A 145 -11.10 13.06 9.24
N ASP A 146 -12.24 13.70 9.54
CA ASP A 146 -12.61 14.17 10.87
C ASP A 146 -13.07 13.04 11.82
N LYS A 147 -13.24 11.81 11.32
CA LYS A 147 -13.65 10.63 12.10
C LYS A 147 -12.50 9.69 12.49
N ILE A 148 -11.27 9.94 12.01
CA ILE A 148 -10.13 9.08 12.32
C ILE A 148 -9.55 9.50 13.67
N SER A 149 -9.65 8.61 14.66
CA SER A 149 -9.05 8.75 15.98
C SER A 149 -8.01 7.64 16.19
N ILE A 150 -7.14 7.80 17.19
CA ILE A 150 -6.18 6.75 17.56
C ILE A 150 -6.91 5.43 17.90
N ASP A 151 -8.09 5.51 18.51
CA ASP A 151 -8.89 4.35 18.89
C ASP A 151 -9.52 3.60 17.69
N SER A 152 -9.84 4.31 16.61
CA SER A 152 -10.39 3.70 15.39
C SER A 152 -9.31 3.25 14.39
N LEU A 153 -8.04 3.64 14.61
CA LEU A 153 -6.91 3.35 13.75
C LEU A 153 -6.73 1.87 13.39
N PRO A 154 -6.88 0.88 14.30
CA PRO A 154 -6.73 -0.53 13.94
C PRO A 154 -7.73 -1.01 12.86
N SER A 155 -8.98 -0.55 12.94
CA SER A 155 -10.03 -0.88 11.97
C SER A 155 -9.73 -0.26 10.60
N TYR A 156 -9.28 1.00 10.59
CA TYR A 156 -8.88 1.69 9.36
C TYR A 156 -7.64 1.06 8.73
N LEU A 157 -6.65 0.64 9.53
CA LEU A 157 -5.48 -0.09 9.03
C LEU A 157 -5.88 -1.40 8.37
N MET A 158 -6.88 -2.12 8.90
CA MET A 158 -7.36 -3.36 8.27
C MET A 158 -7.97 -3.12 6.89
N GLU A 159 -8.86 -2.14 6.78
CA GLU A 159 -9.48 -1.78 5.50
C GLU A 159 -8.44 -1.28 4.50
N LEU A 160 -7.51 -0.45 4.94
CA LEU A 160 -6.42 0.05 4.11
C LEU A 160 -5.48 -1.07 3.66
N ASN A 161 -5.11 -2.01 4.53
CA ASN A 161 -4.27 -3.14 4.13
C ASN A 161 -4.98 -4.02 3.09
N ARG A 162 -6.31 -4.14 3.16
CA ARG A 162 -7.11 -4.79 2.12
C ARG A 162 -7.03 -4.03 0.80
N THR A 163 -7.18 -2.70 0.84
CA THR A 163 -7.08 -1.83 -0.33
C THR A 163 -5.69 -1.91 -0.97
N ILE A 164 -4.62 -1.86 -0.16
CA ILE A 164 -3.23 -2.01 -0.61
C ILE A 164 -3.01 -3.33 -1.33
N LYS A 165 -3.44 -4.44 -0.71
CA LYS A 165 -3.25 -5.78 -1.27
C LYS A 165 -3.92 -5.95 -2.63
N ASN A 166 -4.90 -5.12 -2.92
CA ASN A 166 -5.64 -5.13 -4.17
C ASN A 166 -5.21 -4.01 -5.14
N LEU A 167 -4.38 -3.05 -4.71
CA LEU A 167 -3.97 -1.85 -5.48
C LEU A 167 -3.50 -2.16 -6.90
N PHE A 168 -2.81 -3.29 -7.07
CA PHE A 168 -2.25 -3.71 -8.35
C PHE A 168 -2.78 -5.07 -8.83
N LYS A 169 -3.87 -5.58 -8.24
CA LYS A 169 -4.49 -6.82 -8.70
C LYS A 169 -5.45 -6.50 -9.83
N GLN A 170 -5.28 -7.21 -10.94
CA GLN A 170 -6.18 -7.15 -12.08
C GLN A 170 -7.53 -7.74 -11.69
N SER A 171 -8.50 -6.87 -11.40
CA SER A 171 -9.90 -7.22 -11.37
C SER A 171 -10.68 -6.09 -12.02
N ASP A 172 -11.62 -6.42 -12.91
CA ASP A 172 -12.46 -5.48 -13.67
C ASP A 172 -13.30 -4.54 -12.79
N SER A 173 -13.35 -4.79 -11.47
CA SER A 173 -14.03 -3.96 -10.46
C SER A 173 -13.08 -3.07 -9.63
N PHE A 174 -11.78 -3.03 -9.94
CA PHE A 174 -10.82 -2.29 -9.13
C PHE A 174 -10.85 -0.79 -9.42
N LYS A 175 -11.40 -0.01 -8.49
CA LYS A 175 -11.41 1.45 -8.54
C LYS A 175 -10.08 2.01 -8.04
N PHE A 176 -9.09 2.01 -8.92
CA PHE A 176 -7.74 2.50 -8.65
C PHE A 176 -7.73 3.94 -8.12
N GLU A 177 -8.65 4.79 -8.60
CA GLU A 177 -8.84 6.18 -8.14
C GLU A 177 -9.27 6.27 -6.67
N GLU A 178 -10.31 5.52 -6.27
CA GLU A 178 -10.79 5.49 -4.87
C GLU A 178 -9.71 4.96 -3.93
N SER A 179 -8.93 3.97 -4.38
CA SER A 179 -7.85 3.37 -3.60
C SER A 179 -6.70 4.35 -3.34
N ILE A 180 -6.29 5.12 -4.35
CA ILE A 180 -5.27 6.18 -4.20
C ILE A 180 -5.78 7.26 -3.24
N GLN A 181 -7.05 7.66 -3.34
CA GLN A 181 -7.63 8.66 -2.44
C GLN A 181 -7.65 8.18 -0.99
N SER A 182 -8.13 6.96 -0.71
CA SER A 182 -8.10 6.38 0.64
C SER A 182 -6.67 6.27 1.18
N LEU A 183 -5.72 5.86 0.35
CA LEU A 183 -4.31 5.77 0.75
C LEU A 183 -3.71 7.14 1.05
N LYS A 184 -4.07 8.17 0.27
CA LYS A 184 -3.62 9.54 0.52
C LYS A 184 -4.18 10.08 1.84
N ILE A 185 -5.48 9.93 2.09
CA ILE A 185 -6.12 10.39 3.33
C ILE A 185 -5.43 9.76 4.54
N ILE A 186 -5.20 8.45 4.50
CA ILE A 186 -4.60 7.77 5.64
C ILE A 186 -3.10 8.08 5.75
N SER A 187 -2.39 8.25 4.62
CA SER A 187 -1.01 8.76 4.64
C SER A 187 -0.94 10.15 5.25
N GLN A 188 -1.86 11.06 4.92
CA GLN A 188 -1.93 12.41 5.49
C GLN A 188 -2.24 12.35 6.99
N PHE A 189 -3.20 11.53 7.42
CA PHE A 189 -3.49 11.31 8.83
C PHE A 189 -2.28 10.76 9.59
N ILE A 190 -1.57 9.77 9.04
CA ILE A 190 -0.37 9.22 9.67
C ILE A 190 0.76 10.26 9.67
N THR A 191 0.82 11.11 8.65
CA THR A 191 1.79 12.22 8.59
C THR A 191 1.48 13.30 9.63
N SER A 192 0.21 13.61 9.90
CA SER A 192 -0.13 14.54 10.99
C SER A 192 0.20 13.96 12.37
N LEU A 193 0.05 12.65 12.55
CA LEU A 193 0.59 11.95 13.74
C LEU A 193 2.14 11.96 13.77
N SER A 194 2.79 12.11 12.62
CA SER A 194 4.24 12.06 12.47
C SER A 194 4.96 13.37 12.86
N GLU A 195 4.25 14.45 13.17
CA GLU A 195 4.87 15.64 13.80
C GLU A 195 5.54 15.30 15.16
N GLN A 196 5.28 14.11 15.70
CA GLN A 196 5.93 13.56 16.90
C GLN A 196 7.09 12.57 16.61
N VAL A 197 7.57 12.45 15.36
CA VAL A 197 8.65 11.51 14.98
C VAL A 197 9.95 11.85 15.69
N LYS A 198 10.48 10.88 16.43
CA LYS A 198 11.84 10.93 17.01
C LYS A 198 12.74 9.92 16.33
N SER A 199 13.79 10.42 15.66
CA SER A 199 14.92 9.60 15.21
C SER A 199 15.63 9.03 16.44
N SER A 200 15.54 7.72 16.65
CA SER A 200 16.27 7.04 17.72
C SER A 200 16.54 5.60 17.35
N THR A 201 17.70 5.08 17.74
CA THR A 201 18.01 3.65 17.63
C THR A 201 17.34 2.90 18.76
N PHE A 202 16.40 2.02 18.46
CA PHE A 202 15.82 1.12 19.44
C PHE A 202 15.26 -0.13 18.75
N THR A 203 15.00 -1.15 19.56
CA THR A 203 14.43 -2.41 19.11
C THR A 203 12.93 -2.42 19.37
N VAL A 204 12.16 -2.91 18.41
CA VAL A 204 10.74 -3.20 18.57
C VAL A 204 10.45 -4.67 18.32
N TYR A 205 9.33 -5.13 18.85
CA TYR A 205 8.93 -6.51 18.86
C TYR A 205 7.56 -6.67 18.23
N ARG A 206 7.38 -7.75 17.47
CA ARG A 206 6.10 -8.09 16.85
C ARG A 206 5.85 -9.59 16.92
N CYS A 207 4.62 -9.95 17.28
CA CYS A 207 4.12 -11.31 17.14
C CYS A 207 3.52 -11.47 15.74
N GLN A 208 3.89 -12.53 15.03
CA GLN A 208 3.36 -12.84 13.71
C GLN A 208 3.06 -14.33 13.61
N LEU A 209 1.88 -14.68 13.09
CA LEU A 209 1.58 -16.07 12.73
C LEU A 209 2.17 -16.37 11.35
N MET A 210 2.76 -17.55 11.21
CA MET A 210 3.43 -17.99 9.98
C MET A 210 3.05 -19.42 9.66
N SER A 211 3.02 -19.77 8.36
CA SER A 211 2.83 -21.16 7.96
C SER A 211 4.11 -21.97 8.25
N LYS A 212 3.97 -23.29 8.45
CA LYS A 212 5.13 -24.18 8.61
C LYS A 212 6.04 -24.17 7.38
N ALA A 213 5.47 -23.95 6.19
CA ALA A 213 6.23 -23.87 4.93
C ALA A 213 7.11 -22.61 4.92
N ASP A 214 6.55 -21.46 5.29
CA ASP A 214 7.26 -20.19 5.35
C ASP A 214 8.39 -20.22 6.39
N LEU A 215 8.13 -20.78 7.56
CA LEU A 215 9.16 -20.94 8.62
C LEU A 215 10.32 -21.82 8.15
N LYS A 216 10.02 -22.93 7.46
CA LYS A 216 11.06 -23.79 6.89
C LYS A 216 11.85 -23.07 5.79
N LEU A 217 11.19 -22.25 4.98
CA LEU A 217 11.84 -21.42 3.96
C LEU A 217 12.76 -20.39 4.62
N MET A 218 12.36 -19.79 5.74
CA MET A 218 13.16 -18.85 6.52
C MET A 218 14.42 -19.47 7.11
N GLN A 219 14.34 -20.72 7.59
CA GLN A 219 15.47 -21.41 8.22
C GLN A 219 16.54 -21.92 7.24
N THR A 220 16.21 -22.06 5.96
CA THR A 220 17.08 -22.75 4.98
C THR A 220 17.94 -21.80 4.15
N ASN A 221 17.78 -20.48 4.29
CA ASN A 221 18.33 -19.51 3.34
C ASN A 221 19.03 -18.34 4.03
N ASN A 222 20.27 -18.10 3.63
CA ASN A 222 21.01 -16.89 3.99
C ASN A 222 20.61 -15.80 2.98
N ASN A 223 20.20 -14.61 3.43
CA ASN A 223 19.73 -13.46 2.61
C ASN A 223 18.23 -13.44 2.21
N ILE A 224 17.35 -13.68 3.18
CA ILE A 224 15.90 -13.47 3.00
C ILE A 224 15.53 -12.01 3.24
N LEU A 225 14.66 -11.49 2.37
CA LEU A 225 13.93 -10.24 2.54
C LEU A 225 12.46 -10.50 2.86
N LEU A 226 11.90 -9.63 3.70
CA LEU A 226 10.54 -9.69 4.19
C LEU A 226 9.85 -8.36 3.88
N SER A 227 8.68 -8.42 3.24
CA SER A 227 7.82 -7.26 2.97
C SER A 227 6.42 -7.49 3.52
N PRO A 228 5.93 -6.67 4.46
CA PRO A 228 4.57 -6.75 4.98
C PRO A 228 3.51 -6.23 3.99
N GLN A 229 3.91 -5.44 2.98
CA GLN A 229 3.01 -4.68 2.09
C GLN A 229 1.86 -3.96 2.83
N SER A 230 2.17 -3.41 4.00
CA SER A 230 1.18 -2.83 4.92
C SER A 230 1.88 -1.95 5.95
N PHE A 231 1.10 -1.19 6.71
CA PHE A 231 1.62 -0.62 7.94
C PHE A 231 1.89 -1.74 8.94
N ILE A 232 2.92 -1.58 9.76
CA ILE A 232 3.25 -2.54 10.82
C ILE A 232 3.04 -1.89 12.17
N LEU A 233 2.22 -2.54 13.01
CA LEU A 233 2.22 -2.30 14.44
C LEU A 233 3.30 -3.15 15.12
N ALA A 234 4.12 -2.50 15.94
CA ALA A 234 5.16 -3.12 16.74
C ALA A 234 5.15 -2.53 18.16
N SER A 235 5.62 -3.30 19.14
CA SER A 235 5.65 -2.92 20.56
C SER A 235 7.09 -2.77 21.03
N ARG A 236 7.35 -1.88 21.98
CA ARG A 236 8.66 -1.73 22.64
C ARG A 236 8.85 -2.76 23.76
N SER A 237 7.76 -3.35 24.25
CA SER A 237 7.72 -4.35 25.30
C SER A 237 7.82 -5.77 24.73
N ILE A 238 9.01 -6.37 24.86
CA ILE A 238 9.19 -7.80 24.56
C ILE A 238 8.26 -8.68 25.41
N HIS A 239 7.98 -8.30 26.67
CA HIS A 239 7.14 -9.07 27.57
C HIS A 239 5.69 -9.16 27.08
N SER A 240 5.12 -8.04 26.63
CA SER A 240 3.77 -7.98 26.06
C SER A 240 3.64 -8.90 24.84
N ILE A 241 4.63 -8.86 23.95
CA ILE A 241 4.64 -9.66 22.73
C ILE A 241 4.91 -11.15 22.99
N LEU A 242 5.80 -11.48 23.93
CA LEU A 242 6.02 -12.88 24.34
C LEU A 242 4.76 -13.50 24.91
N ASN A 243 4.01 -12.77 25.75
CA ASN A 243 2.72 -13.26 26.26
C ASN A 243 1.73 -13.58 25.13
N LEU A 244 1.70 -12.76 24.06
CA LEU A 244 0.89 -13.05 22.87
C LEU A 244 1.40 -14.29 22.11
N CYS A 245 2.72 -14.45 21.96
CA CYS A 245 3.32 -15.61 21.32
C CYS A 245 3.02 -16.90 22.08
N CYS A 246 3.21 -16.91 23.41
CA CYS A 246 2.90 -18.07 24.26
C CYS A 246 1.43 -18.49 24.10
N ARG A 247 0.49 -17.53 24.16
CA ARG A 247 -0.92 -17.80 23.92
C ARG A 247 -1.17 -18.41 22.54
N ALA A 248 -0.46 -17.97 21.49
CA ALA A 248 -0.61 -18.55 20.16
C ALA A 248 -0.11 -20.01 20.12
N VAL A 249 1.04 -20.30 20.74
CA VAL A 249 1.59 -21.66 20.86
C VAL A 249 0.66 -22.58 21.65
N ASP A 250 0.09 -22.12 22.76
CA ASP A 250 -0.89 -22.87 23.56
C ASP A 250 -2.12 -23.29 22.73
N ASN A 251 -2.42 -22.53 21.67
CA ASN A 251 -3.48 -22.82 20.72
C ASN A 251 -3.00 -23.58 19.47
N ARG A 252 -1.81 -24.19 19.54
CA ARG A 252 -1.19 -25.00 18.49
C ARG A 252 -0.93 -24.22 17.19
N LEU A 253 -0.80 -22.90 17.27
CA LEU A 253 -0.46 -22.06 16.12
C LEU A 253 1.05 -21.95 15.98
N SER A 254 1.52 -21.85 14.74
CA SER A 254 2.93 -21.56 14.44
C SER A 254 3.14 -20.05 14.46
N VAL A 255 4.00 -19.59 15.37
CA VAL A 255 4.21 -18.16 15.66
C VAL A 255 5.69 -17.81 15.63
N ILE A 256 5.98 -16.61 15.14
CA ILE A 256 7.30 -15.99 15.16
C ILE A 256 7.24 -14.68 15.96
N LEU A 257 8.21 -14.51 16.84
CA LEU A 257 8.59 -13.25 17.47
C LEU A 257 9.62 -12.58 16.57
N PHE A 258 9.24 -11.47 15.94
CA PHE A 258 10.19 -10.59 15.29
C PHE A 258 10.79 -9.61 16.28
N GLU A 259 12.11 -9.60 16.36
CA GLU A 259 12.92 -8.57 16.99
C GLU A 259 13.50 -7.68 15.90
N ILE A 260 13.00 -6.45 15.80
CA ILE A 260 13.29 -5.53 14.70
C ILE A 260 14.19 -4.42 15.21
N LYS A 261 15.41 -4.33 14.68
CA LYS A 261 16.34 -3.24 14.99
C LYS A 261 16.06 -2.06 14.06
N LEU A 262 15.62 -0.94 14.63
CA LEU A 262 15.37 0.29 13.89
C LEU A 262 16.61 1.19 13.91
N SER A 263 16.89 1.80 12.75
CA SER A 263 17.98 2.77 12.58
C SER A 263 17.50 4.20 12.86
N GLU A 264 18.41 5.14 13.12
CA GLU A 264 18.07 6.56 13.38
C GLU A 264 17.25 7.20 12.26
N LYS A 265 17.44 6.76 11.01
CA LYS A 265 16.76 7.31 9.84
C LYS A 265 15.37 6.73 9.60
N THR A 266 14.91 5.83 10.45
CA THR A 266 13.61 5.19 10.28
C THR A 266 12.53 6.14 10.80
N PRO A 267 11.61 6.64 9.95
CA PRO A 267 10.47 7.40 10.44
C PRO A 267 9.56 6.45 11.20
N VAL A 268 9.21 6.83 12.43
CA VAL A 268 8.39 6.02 13.34
C VAL A 268 7.31 6.90 13.95
N VAL A 269 6.07 6.43 13.90
CA VAL A 269 4.93 7.10 14.54
C VAL A 269 4.64 6.41 15.87
N TYR A 270 4.66 7.18 16.95
CA TYR A 270 4.32 6.70 18.30
C TYR A 270 2.81 6.81 18.49
N LEU A 271 2.15 5.70 18.80
CA LEU A 271 0.73 5.70 19.13
C LEU A 271 0.52 5.84 20.64
N ASP A 272 1.39 5.20 21.43
CA ASP A 272 1.49 5.37 22.88
C ASP A 272 2.94 5.10 23.36
N SER A 273 3.12 4.86 24.67
CA SER A 273 4.43 4.57 25.27
C SER A 273 5.09 3.26 24.80
N ASP A 274 4.29 2.27 24.41
CA ASP A 274 4.69 0.92 24.01
C ASP A 274 4.45 0.68 22.50
N LEU A 275 3.31 1.12 21.97
CA LEU A 275 2.87 0.83 20.62
C LEU A 275 3.39 1.84 19.60
N ILE A 276 3.93 1.29 18.53
CA ILE A 276 4.57 2.00 17.44
C ILE A 276 3.98 1.55 16.10
N LEU A 277 3.78 2.51 15.22
CA LEU A 277 3.42 2.30 13.83
C LEU A 277 4.62 2.57 12.92
N LEU A 278 5.04 1.54 12.20
CA LEU A 278 6.03 1.63 11.13
C LEU A 278 5.31 1.90 9.79
N ASN A 279 5.93 2.76 8.98
CA ASN A 279 5.36 3.26 7.73
C ASN A 279 5.23 2.18 6.64
N LEU A 280 4.47 2.48 5.58
CA LEU A 280 4.31 1.62 4.41
C LEU A 280 5.63 1.39 3.67
N GLY A 281 5.73 0.24 3.00
CA GLY A 281 6.82 -0.05 2.07
C GLY A 281 8.12 -0.53 2.73
N ILE A 282 8.19 -0.62 4.06
CA ILE A 282 9.41 -1.04 4.75
C ILE A 282 9.79 -2.48 4.40
N LEU A 283 11.08 -2.70 4.17
CA LEU A 283 11.66 -4.01 3.94
C LEU A 283 12.60 -4.39 5.06
N PHE A 284 12.55 -5.66 5.43
CA PHE A 284 13.43 -6.24 6.42
C PHE A 284 14.31 -7.31 5.80
N ARG A 285 15.57 -7.34 6.21
CA ARG A 285 16.48 -8.46 6.02
C ARG A 285 16.40 -9.35 7.25
N LEU A 286 16.23 -10.65 7.02
CA LEU A 286 16.34 -11.67 8.05
C LEU A 286 17.82 -11.86 8.41
N VAL A 287 18.17 -11.61 9.68
CA VAL A 287 19.53 -11.77 10.21
C VAL A 287 19.72 -13.18 10.78
N SER A 288 18.79 -13.61 11.64
CA SER A 288 18.78 -14.95 12.22
C SER A 288 17.34 -15.41 12.49
N ILE A 289 17.16 -16.73 12.58
CA ILE A 289 15.90 -17.36 13.01
C ILE A 289 16.20 -18.64 13.77
N ASP A 290 15.70 -18.74 15.00
CA ASP A 290 15.92 -19.87 15.89
C ASP A 290 14.61 -20.33 16.53
N LEU A 291 14.44 -21.64 16.73
CA LEU A 291 13.30 -22.19 17.46
C LEU A 291 13.65 -22.24 18.96
N ARG A 292 12.88 -21.51 19.76
CA ARG A 292 13.03 -21.50 21.21
C ARG A 292 12.41 -22.77 21.83
N PRO A 293 12.83 -23.15 23.06
CA PRO A 293 12.28 -24.32 23.77
C PRO A 293 10.77 -24.25 24.04
N ASP A 294 10.22 -23.05 24.11
CA ASP A 294 8.79 -22.77 24.31
C ASP A 294 7.96 -22.90 23.01
N GLY A 295 8.57 -23.34 21.90
CA GLY A 295 7.90 -23.54 20.62
C GLY A 295 7.71 -22.25 19.80
N ILE A 296 8.24 -21.13 20.27
CA ILE A 296 8.19 -19.85 19.57
C ILE A 296 9.41 -19.73 18.65
N PHE A 297 9.20 -19.39 17.37
CA PHE A 297 10.31 -18.99 16.52
C PHE A 297 10.73 -17.56 16.89
N HIS A 298 12.02 -17.30 17.05
CA HIS A 298 12.56 -15.96 17.28
C HIS A 298 13.40 -15.57 16.07
N ALA A 299 13.09 -14.43 15.45
CA ALA A 299 13.81 -13.92 14.31
C ALA A 299 14.26 -12.49 14.52
N GLN A 300 15.53 -12.24 14.20
CA GLN A 300 16.11 -10.90 14.21
C GLN A 300 16.05 -10.28 12.81
N LEU A 301 15.53 -9.06 12.75
CA LEU A 301 15.29 -8.31 11.53
C LEU A 301 16.03 -6.97 11.56
N GLU A 302 16.58 -6.61 10.41
CA GLU A 302 17.19 -5.29 10.16
C GLU A 302 16.57 -4.65 8.92
N LEU A 303 16.56 -3.32 8.85
CA LEU A 303 16.04 -2.61 7.69
C LEU A 303 16.89 -2.83 6.45
N ALA A 304 16.26 -3.14 5.32
CA ALA A 304 16.91 -3.51 4.06
C ALA A 304 16.89 -2.40 3.00
N ASN A 305 16.95 -1.12 3.41
CA ASN A 305 16.78 0.03 2.50
C ASN A 305 17.79 0.03 1.33
N ALA A 306 19.05 -0.35 1.59
CA ALA A 306 20.12 -0.31 0.59
C ALA A 306 19.83 -1.15 -0.67
N VAL A 307 19.10 -2.26 -0.55
CA VAL A 307 18.77 -3.13 -1.70
C VAL A 307 17.85 -2.41 -2.67
N ILE A 308 16.82 -1.73 -2.15
CA ILE A 308 15.86 -1.02 -2.99
C ILE A 308 16.46 0.25 -3.56
N GLU A 309 17.24 1.01 -2.78
CA GLU A 309 17.91 2.20 -3.29
C GLU A 309 18.82 1.87 -4.47
N HIS A 310 19.56 0.75 -4.40
CA HIS A 310 20.36 0.30 -5.55
C HIS A 310 19.52 0.00 -6.80
N ILE A 311 18.36 -0.63 -6.65
CA ILE A 311 17.44 -0.90 -7.78
C ILE A 311 16.89 0.41 -8.35
N LYS A 312 16.51 1.36 -7.49
CA LYS A 312 16.05 2.69 -7.90
C LYS A 312 17.13 3.41 -8.71
N GLU A 313 18.37 3.41 -8.24
CA GLU A 313 19.51 4.03 -8.93
C GLU A 313 19.73 3.41 -10.30
N GLN A 314 19.66 2.07 -10.44
CA GLN A 314 19.77 1.40 -11.72
C GLN A 314 18.68 1.81 -12.72
N ILE A 315 17.42 1.88 -12.26
CA ILE A 315 16.29 2.30 -13.10
C ILE A 315 16.42 3.78 -13.46
N GLN A 316 16.80 4.62 -12.50
CA GLN A 316 17.05 6.04 -12.70
C GLN A 316 18.14 6.27 -13.76
N CYS A 317 19.23 5.50 -13.72
CA CYS A 317 20.29 5.58 -14.74
C CYS A 317 19.80 5.17 -16.13
N LYS A 318 18.89 4.19 -16.24
CA LYS A 318 18.29 3.77 -17.51
C LYS A 318 17.33 4.82 -18.08
N LEU A 319 16.57 5.49 -17.22
CA LEU A 319 15.56 6.46 -17.63
C LEU A 319 16.08 7.90 -17.73
N SER A 320 17.24 8.18 -17.13
CA SER A 320 17.72 9.55 -16.88
C SER A 320 16.69 10.44 -16.18
N ALA A 321 15.84 9.84 -15.34
CA ALA A 321 14.74 10.51 -14.65
C ALA A 321 14.56 9.96 -13.23
N ARG A 322 14.37 10.85 -12.26
CA ARG A 322 14.12 10.48 -10.85
C ARG A 322 12.74 9.86 -10.67
N LEU A 323 12.57 9.06 -9.61
CA LEU A 323 11.27 8.54 -9.20
C LEU A 323 10.42 9.67 -8.60
N THR A 324 9.32 9.98 -9.27
CA THR A 324 8.30 10.94 -8.85
C THR A 324 6.93 10.37 -9.19
N TRP A 325 5.87 10.97 -8.66
CA TRP A 325 4.52 10.57 -9.07
C TRP A 325 4.26 10.74 -10.59
N LEU A 326 4.94 11.66 -11.28
CA LEU A 326 4.82 11.82 -12.73
C LEU A 326 5.57 10.73 -13.51
N THR A 327 6.70 10.26 -12.99
CA THR A 327 7.60 9.33 -13.67
C THR A 327 7.41 7.88 -13.22
N PHE A 328 6.57 7.61 -12.22
CA PHE A 328 6.34 6.26 -11.70
C PHE A 328 5.86 5.27 -12.78
N GLY A 329 4.99 5.68 -13.70
CA GLY A 329 4.61 4.83 -14.84
C GLY A 329 5.80 4.45 -15.74
N ASN A 330 6.79 5.33 -15.92
CA ASN A 330 8.02 4.99 -16.65
C ASN A 330 8.86 3.95 -15.88
N TYR A 331 8.89 4.00 -14.54
CA TYR A 331 9.51 2.95 -13.73
C TYR A 331 8.80 1.60 -13.92
N LEU A 332 7.46 1.59 -13.95
CA LEU A 332 6.68 0.38 -14.25
C LEU A 332 6.99 -0.19 -15.63
N MET A 333 7.18 0.66 -16.64
CA MET A 333 7.57 0.23 -17.98
C MET A 333 8.94 -0.49 -17.99
N VAL A 334 9.93 0.01 -17.23
CA VAL A 334 11.24 -0.66 -17.09
C VAL A 334 11.11 -2.02 -16.39
N LEU A 335 10.16 -2.14 -15.46
CA LEU A 335 9.80 -3.40 -14.81
C LEU A 335 8.93 -4.32 -15.69
N LYS A 336 8.64 -3.94 -16.93
CA LYS A 336 7.80 -4.66 -17.91
C LYS A 336 6.32 -4.76 -17.52
N ASP A 337 5.85 -3.88 -16.64
CA ASP A 337 4.46 -3.78 -16.15
C ASP A 337 3.63 -2.78 -16.99
N ASN A 338 3.66 -2.96 -18.31
CA ASN A 338 3.08 -2.03 -19.28
C ASN A 338 1.59 -1.72 -19.03
N LYS A 339 0.79 -2.73 -18.65
CA LYS A 339 -0.64 -2.55 -18.38
C LYS A 339 -0.90 -1.66 -17.16
N ILE A 340 -0.15 -1.89 -16.09
CA ILE A 340 -0.29 -1.12 -14.84
C ILE A 340 0.20 0.31 -15.05
N ALA A 341 1.26 0.51 -15.85
CA ALA A 341 1.71 1.84 -16.25
C ALA A 341 0.62 2.63 -16.98
N GLU A 342 -0.08 1.98 -17.92
CA GLU A 342 -1.18 2.59 -18.66
C GLU A 342 -2.36 2.95 -17.75
N GLU A 343 -2.79 2.02 -16.88
CA GLU A 343 -3.85 2.25 -15.89
C GLU A 343 -3.49 3.40 -14.94
N TYR A 344 -2.24 3.45 -14.48
CA TYR A 344 -1.73 4.50 -13.61
C TYR A 344 -1.83 5.87 -14.27
N TYR A 345 -1.34 6.04 -15.50
CA TYR A 345 -1.39 7.32 -16.19
C TYR A 345 -2.83 7.75 -16.53
N ARG A 346 -3.71 6.81 -16.91
CA ARG A 346 -5.13 7.10 -17.11
C ARG A 346 -5.79 7.59 -15.83
N CYS A 347 -5.45 6.98 -14.68
CA CYS A 347 -5.97 7.42 -13.40
C CYS A 347 -5.50 8.83 -13.05
N LEU A 348 -4.22 9.16 -13.27
CA LEU A 348 -3.71 10.51 -13.06
C LEU A 348 -4.47 11.56 -13.88
N LEU A 349 -4.77 11.27 -15.16
CA LEU A 349 -5.57 12.17 -16.01
C LEU A 349 -6.97 12.43 -15.47
N ASN A 350 -7.62 11.42 -14.86
CA ASN A 350 -8.95 11.57 -14.28
C ASN A 350 -8.95 12.32 -12.93
N MET A 351 -7.80 12.39 -12.27
CA MET A 351 -7.63 12.95 -10.94
C MET A 351 -7.20 14.43 -10.94
N ILE A 352 -6.55 14.92 -12.00
CA ILE A 352 -6.11 16.32 -12.11
C ILE A 352 -7.08 17.15 -12.95
N SER A 353 -7.15 18.46 -12.68
CA SER A 353 -8.00 19.37 -13.46
C SER A 353 -7.47 19.58 -14.88
N PRO A 354 -8.33 19.94 -15.86
CA PRO A 354 -7.93 20.20 -17.25
C PRO A 354 -6.88 21.29 -17.44
N ASP A 355 -6.72 22.18 -16.46
CA ASP A 355 -5.75 23.29 -16.49
C ASP A 355 -4.49 23.00 -15.65
N HIS A 356 -4.35 21.79 -15.11
CA HIS A 356 -3.26 21.45 -14.21
C HIS A 356 -1.90 21.43 -14.95
N PRO A 357 -0.84 22.10 -14.42
CA PRO A 357 0.49 22.18 -15.05
C PRO A 357 1.06 20.84 -15.51
N SER A 358 0.83 19.80 -14.71
CA SER A 358 1.42 18.48 -14.94
C SER A 358 0.78 17.65 -16.06
N LEU A 359 -0.30 18.13 -16.68
CA LEU A 359 -0.92 17.44 -17.83
C LEU A 359 0.06 17.24 -18.98
N VAL A 360 0.89 18.25 -19.25
CA VAL A 360 1.95 18.21 -20.27
C VAL A 360 2.90 17.03 -20.00
N SER A 361 3.35 16.87 -18.75
CA SER A 361 4.23 15.77 -18.35
C SER A 361 3.56 14.41 -18.48
N ILE A 362 2.29 14.29 -18.10
CA ILE A 362 1.54 13.04 -18.17
C ILE A 362 1.32 12.63 -19.63
N TYR A 363 0.89 13.53 -20.50
CA TYR A 363 0.73 13.25 -21.93
C TYR A 363 2.06 12.86 -22.59
N ASN A 364 3.15 13.56 -22.27
CA ASN A 364 4.48 13.20 -22.78
C ASN A 364 4.92 11.80 -22.32
N ASN A 365 4.69 11.45 -21.05
CA ASN A 365 5.01 10.12 -20.53
C ASN A 365 4.12 9.02 -21.14
N MET A 366 2.83 9.30 -21.36
CA MET A 366 1.95 8.38 -22.10
C MET A 366 2.40 8.18 -23.55
N GLY A 367 2.82 9.24 -24.23
CA GLY A 367 3.43 9.15 -25.56
C GLY A 367 4.65 8.23 -25.56
N LEU A 368 5.60 8.45 -24.65
CA LEU A 368 6.80 7.62 -24.49
C LEU A 368 6.46 6.16 -24.17
N MET A 369 5.48 5.94 -23.30
CA MET A 369 4.97 4.62 -22.94
C MET A 369 4.48 3.88 -24.19
N TYR A 370 3.62 4.51 -25.00
CA TYR A 370 3.11 3.89 -26.23
C TYR A 370 4.18 3.70 -27.32
N MET A 371 5.18 4.60 -27.41
CA MET A 371 6.36 4.38 -28.26
C MET A 371 7.11 3.11 -27.85
N THR A 372 7.34 2.93 -26.55
CA THR A 372 8.01 1.74 -26.00
C THR A 372 7.19 0.47 -26.27
N MET A 373 5.87 0.56 -26.27
CA MET A 373 4.97 -0.52 -26.65
C MET A 373 4.83 -0.71 -28.18
N LYS A 374 5.50 0.10 -29.01
CA LYS A 374 5.35 0.14 -30.47
C LYS A 374 3.92 0.42 -30.97
N LYS A 375 3.12 1.11 -30.17
CA LYS A 375 1.75 1.54 -30.51
C LYS A 375 1.77 2.98 -31.04
N ASN A 376 2.37 3.15 -32.21
CA ASN A 376 2.73 4.46 -32.77
C ASN A 376 1.53 5.40 -32.92
N GLN A 377 0.35 4.90 -33.31
CA GLN A 377 -0.84 5.75 -33.45
C GLN A 377 -1.26 6.39 -32.12
N GLN A 378 -1.27 5.61 -31.04
CA GLN A 378 -1.61 6.12 -29.71
C GLN A 378 -0.51 7.04 -29.18
N ALA A 379 0.76 6.71 -29.46
CA ALA A 379 1.87 7.58 -29.11
C ALA A 379 1.72 8.97 -29.73
N LEU A 380 1.41 9.03 -31.03
CA LEU A 380 1.20 10.28 -31.76
C LEU A 380 0.06 11.10 -31.15
N GLU A 381 -1.09 10.47 -30.88
CA GLU A 381 -2.26 11.16 -30.29
C GLU A 381 -1.89 11.88 -28.98
N TYR A 382 -1.12 11.23 -28.10
CA TYR A 382 -0.72 11.84 -26.84
C TYR A 382 0.39 12.88 -26.99
N LEU A 383 1.32 12.71 -27.93
CA LEU A 383 2.36 13.71 -28.20
C LEU A 383 1.81 14.97 -28.88
N GLU A 384 0.78 14.84 -29.73
CA GLU A 384 0.07 15.99 -30.30
C GLU A 384 -0.66 16.79 -29.23
N LYS A 385 -1.27 16.12 -28.23
CA LYS A 385 -1.85 16.79 -27.06
C LYS A 385 -0.82 17.60 -26.27
N VAL A 386 0.45 17.21 -26.24
CA VAL A 386 1.51 18.04 -25.62
C VAL A 386 1.69 19.34 -26.41
N SER A 387 1.63 19.26 -27.74
CA SER A 387 1.86 20.40 -28.65
C SER A 387 0.74 21.45 -28.64
N THR A 388 -0.45 21.09 -28.14
CA THR A 388 -1.54 22.06 -27.95
C THR A 388 -1.31 23.00 -26.76
N PHE A 389 -0.38 22.66 -25.85
CA PHE A 389 -0.03 23.53 -24.73
C PHE A 389 1.04 24.56 -25.13
N PRO A 390 0.98 25.80 -24.61
CA PRO A 390 1.97 26.82 -24.93
C PRO A 390 3.39 26.41 -24.50
N SER A 391 4.37 26.60 -25.38
CA SER A 391 5.79 26.23 -25.20
C SER A 391 6.52 26.88 -24.01
N GLN A 392 5.87 27.82 -23.32
CA GLN A 392 6.41 28.55 -22.18
C GLN A 392 5.36 28.67 -21.08
N SER A 393 5.22 27.61 -20.30
CA SER A 393 4.75 27.76 -18.93
C SER A 393 5.91 27.43 -18.01
N THR A 394 6.79 28.42 -17.78
CA THR A 394 7.43 28.53 -16.47
C THR A 394 6.32 28.78 -15.46
N LEU A 395 5.61 27.71 -15.07
CA LEU A 395 4.70 27.73 -13.95
C LEU A 395 5.60 27.66 -12.71
N ASN A 396 6.00 28.86 -12.25
CA ASN A 396 6.38 29.05 -10.85
C ASN A 396 5.14 28.74 -10.02
N VAL A 397 4.95 27.47 -9.68
CA VAL A 397 3.94 27.06 -8.72
C VAL A 397 4.48 27.44 -7.34
N THR A 398 4.12 28.63 -6.87
CA THR A 398 4.03 28.88 -5.44
C THR A 398 2.68 28.36 -4.97
N GLU A 399 2.65 27.18 -4.36
CA GLU A 399 1.51 26.83 -3.50
C GLU A 399 1.62 27.68 -2.22
N PRO A 400 0.53 28.29 -1.74
CA PRO A 400 0.53 28.98 -0.47
C PRO A 400 0.40 27.96 0.67
N ASN A 401 1.30 28.08 1.64
CA ASN A 401 1.31 27.44 2.96
C ASN A 401 1.87 26.01 3.01
N ASP A 402 3.20 25.89 3.17
CA ASP A 402 3.70 25.53 4.50
C ASP A 402 5.18 25.88 4.66
N SER A 403 5.49 26.56 5.76
CA SER A 403 6.80 27.11 6.07
C SER A 403 7.72 26.03 6.60
N SER A 404 8.30 25.21 5.71
CA SER A 404 9.54 24.47 5.94
C SER A 404 10.01 23.77 4.66
N MET A 405 11.13 24.28 4.13
CA MET A 405 12.15 23.55 3.37
C MET A 405 11.97 23.32 1.86
N SER A 406 12.80 24.10 1.17
CA SER A 406 13.27 24.05 -0.22
C SER A 406 12.22 24.37 -1.28
N ILE A 407 12.48 25.50 -1.95
CA ILE A 407 12.16 25.69 -3.35
C ILE A 407 12.70 24.44 -4.08
N ILE A 408 11.86 23.41 -4.24
CA ILE A 408 12.06 22.48 -5.34
C ILE A 408 11.78 23.35 -6.55
N ARG A 409 12.86 23.95 -7.08
CA ARG A 409 12.88 24.35 -8.48
C ARG A 409 12.36 23.10 -9.18
N PHE A 410 11.18 23.16 -9.78
CA PHE A 410 10.76 22.20 -10.80
C PHE A 410 11.75 22.36 -11.95
N SER A 411 12.97 21.87 -11.73
CA SER A 411 14.14 22.13 -12.53
C SER A 411 14.04 21.23 -13.73
N HIS A 412 13.56 21.73 -14.86
CA HIS A 412 13.85 21.23 -16.21
C HIS A 412 13.62 19.71 -16.51
N GLU A 413 13.24 18.86 -15.55
CA GLU A 413 13.26 17.39 -15.67
C GLU A 413 11.90 16.82 -16.09
N THR A 414 10.80 17.59 -16.02
CA THR A 414 9.45 17.07 -16.33
C THR A 414 8.59 17.96 -17.22
N ALA A 415 8.96 19.22 -17.46
CA ALA A 415 8.34 19.98 -18.55
C ALA A 415 8.83 19.36 -19.87
N ALA A 416 7.91 18.89 -20.70
CA ALA A 416 8.27 18.36 -22.01
C ALA A 416 8.90 19.50 -22.81
N ASP A 417 10.22 19.45 -22.98
CA ASP A 417 10.92 20.37 -23.86
C ASP A 417 10.29 20.26 -25.26
N ARG A 418 10.02 21.40 -25.88
CA ARG A 418 9.42 21.48 -27.22
C ARG A 418 10.27 20.71 -28.21
N SER A 419 11.59 20.80 -28.10
CA SER A 419 12.53 20.05 -28.94
C SER A 419 12.43 18.54 -28.71
N SER A 420 12.41 18.09 -27.45
CA SER A 420 12.18 16.68 -27.12
C SER A 420 10.84 16.16 -27.70
N THR A 421 9.77 16.96 -27.60
CA THR A 421 8.44 16.57 -28.07
C THR A 421 8.39 16.45 -29.60
N LEU A 422 8.91 17.46 -30.31
CA LEU A 422 9.00 17.44 -31.77
C LEU A 422 9.85 16.28 -32.29
N ASN A 423 10.95 15.95 -31.60
CA ASN A 423 11.80 14.82 -31.99
C ASN A 423 11.04 13.49 -31.87
N LYS A 424 10.28 13.31 -30.79
CA LYS A 424 9.42 12.12 -30.60
C LYS A 424 8.31 12.05 -31.66
N ILE A 425 7.64 13.17 -31.96
CA ILE A 425 6.62 13.23 -33.02
C ILE A 425 7.25 12.83 -34.35
N ALA A 426 8.41 13.40 -34.69
CA ALA A 426 9.11 13.10 -35.94
C ALA A 426 9.46 11.60 -36.08
N GLU A 427 9.94 10.99 -35.00
CA GLU A 427 10.25 9.55 -34.95
C GLU A 427 8.99 8.70 -35.11
N VAL A 428 7.91 9.03 -34.39
CA VAL A 428 6.64 8.29 -34.47
C VAL A 428 6.01 8.41 -35.86
N SER A 429 5.96 9.62 -36.43
CA SER A 429 5.43 9.87 -37.79
C SER A 429 6.24 9.13 -38.85
N TYR A 430 7.57 9.10 -38.71
CA TYR A 430 8.42 8.28 -39.58
C TYR A 430 8.06 6.79 -39.53
N HIS A 431 7.84 6.24 -38.33
CA HIS A 431 7.45 4.85 -38.18
C HIS A 431 6.02 4.54 -38.67
N LEU A 432 5.14 5.54 -38.73
CA LEU A 432 3.81 5.44 -39.33
C LEU A 432 3.83 5.58 -40.86
N GLY A 433 4.96 6.00 -41.45
CA GLY A 433 5.09 6.29 -42.88
C GLY A 433 4.62 7.69 -43.28
N ASP A 434 4.28 8.55 -42.33
CA ASP A 434 3.97 9.97 -42.56
C ASP A 434 5.28 10.77 -42.61
N TYR A 435 5.95 10.67 -43.75
CA TYR A 435 7.24 11.34 -43.97
C TYR A 435 7.12 12.86 -44.07
N SER A 436 5.94 13.39 -44.44
CA SER A 436 5.67 14.83 -44.45
C SER A 436 5.75 15.43 -43.06
N THR A 437 4.96 14.91 -42.11
CA THR A 437 4.96 15.41 -40.74
C THR A 437 6.31 15.20 -40.07
N ALA A 438 6.98 14.07 -40.34
CA ALA A 438 8.32 13.83 -39.83
C ALA A 438 9.34 14.85 -40.35
N LEU A 439 9.30 15.17 -41.65
CA LEU A 439 10.17 16.17 -42.28
C LEU A 439 9.96 17.55 -41.67
N ASP A 440 8.71 17.99 -41.53
CA ASP A 440 8.37 19.30 -40.96
C ASP A 440 8.85 19.43 -39.52
N CYS A 441 8.74 18.37 -38.72
CA CYS A 441 9.23 18.35 -37.34
C CYS A 441 10.77 18.44 -37.28
N TYR A 442 11.50 17.71 -38.13
CA TYR A 442 12.96 17.80 -38.17
C TYR A 442 13.46 19.16 -38.69
N GLN A 443 12.73 19.81 -39.60
CA GLN A 443 13.04 21.18 -40.03
C GLN A 443 12.89 22.17 -38.87
N GLN A 444 11.78 22.10 -38.13
CA GLN A 444 11.59 22.92 -36.93
C GLN A 444 12.70 22.68 -35.90
N LEU A 445 13.13 21.42 -35.69
CA LEU A 445 14.23 21.11 -34.79
C LEU A 445 15.57 21.69 -35.26
N PHE A 446 15.85 21.60 -36.56
CA PHE A 446 17.06 22.17 -37.14
C PHE A 446 17.14 23.69 -36.97
N ASP A 447 16.01 24.38 -37.10
CA ASP A 447 15.94 25.84 -36.99
C ASP A 447 16.08 26.34 -35.54
N MET A 448 15.67 25.53 -34.56
CA MET A 448 15.76 25.87 -33.13
C MET A 448 17.10 25.51 -32.47
N GLU A 449 17.86 24.58 -33.06
CA GLU A 449 19.05 24.01 -32.43
C GLU A 449 20.29 24.86 -32.68
N ASP A 450 21.13 25.08 -31.67
CA ASP A 450 22.37 25.85 -31.81
C ASP A 450 23.63 24.95 -31.78
N ASP A 451 23.52 23.74 -31.24
CA ASP A 451 24.62 22.78 -31.24
C ASP A 451 24.91 22.25 -32.66
N LYS A 452 26.17 22.40 -33.09
CA LYS A 452 26.61 22.04 -34.43
C LYS A 452 26.43 20.55 -34.74
N ASN A 453 26.67 19.66 -33.77
CA ASN A 453 26.57 18.22 -33.98
C ASN A 453 25.10 17.80 -34.13
N LEU A 454 24.21 18.38 -33.30
CA LEU A 454 22.76 18.13 -33.40
C LEU A 454 22.17 18.70 -34.70
N ARG A 455 22.63 19.88 -35.16
CA ARG A 455 22.25 20.38 -36.50
C ARG A 455 22.67 19.46 -37.63
N GLU A 456 23.88 18.91 -37.59
CA GLU A 456 24.34 17.94 -38.60
C GLU A 456 23.50 16.65 -38.58
N PHE A 457 23.11 16.18 -37.39
CA PHE A 457 22.19 15.06 -37.23
C PHE A 457 20.81 15.36 -37.87
N TYR A 458 20.19 16.50 -37.55
CA TYR A 458 18.88 16.87 -38.11
C TYR A 458 18.94 17.12 -39.62
N ARG A 459 20.00 17.76 -40.13
CA ARG A 459 20.22 17.91 -41.58
C ARG A 459 20.24 16.56 -42.29
N SER A 460 20.96 15.59 -41.74
CA SER A 460 21.03 14.23 -42.32
C SER A 460 19.66 13.56 -42.38
N LYS A 461 18.81 13.75 -41.35
CA LYS A 461 17.43 13.26 -41.33
C LYS A 461 16.54 13.94 -42.37
N ILE A 462 16.66 15.26 -42.52
CA ILE A 462 15.91 16.06 -43.51
C ILE A 462 16.26 15.61 -44.93
N GLU A 463 17.56 15.50 -45.25
CA GLU A 463 18.02 15.04 -46.58
C GLU A 463 17.48 13.64 -46.90
N PHE A 464 17.57 12.72 -45.93
CA PHE A 464 17.04 11.37 -46.10
C PHE A 464 15.53 11.37 -46.37
N LEU A 465 14.73 12.11 -45.59
CA LEU A 465 13.27 12.15 -45.71
C LEU A 465 12.80 12.87 -46.98
N SER A 466 13.52 13.90 -47.43
CA SER A 466 13.21 14.62 -48.67
C SER A 466 13.17 13.69 -49.90
N CYS A 467 13.99 12.62 -49.89
CA CYS A 467 13.99 11.60 -50.94
C CYS A 467 12.71 10.77 -51.00
N PHE A 468 11.97 10.66 -49.90
CA PHE A 468 10.71 9.92 -49.82
C PHE A 468 9.50 10.82 -50.11
N CYS A 469 9.54 12.08 -49.68
CA CYS A 469 8.47 13.04 -49.95
C CYS A 469 8.39 13.44 -51.43
N HIS A 470 9.49 13.41 -52.17
CA HIS A 470 9.51 13.71 -53.62
C HIS A 470 9.14 12.53 -54.53
N LYS A 471 8.87 11.34 -53.97
CA LYS A 471 8.59 10.10 -54.73
C LYS A 471 7.11 9.74 -54.84
N TYR A 472 6.21 10.54 -54.27
CA TYR A 472 4.75 10.44 -54.37
C TYR A 472 4.20 11.81 -54.75
#